data_AF-A0A927RFW6-F1
#
_entry.id   AF-A0A927RFW6-F1
#
_cell.length_a   1.000
_cell.length_b   1.000
_cell.length_c   1.000
_cell.angle_alpha   90.00
_cell.angle_beta   90.00
_cell.angle_gamma   90.00
#
_symmetry.space_group_name_H-M   'P 1'
#
loop_
_entity.id
_entity.type
_entity.pdbx_description
1 polymer ?
#
loop_
_entity_poly.entity_id
_entity_poly.type
_entity_poly.pdbx_seq_one_letter_code
_entity_poly.pdbx_strand_id
1 'polypeptide(L)'
;MYQVAVFFRIIQYIIFYINCNIDKIIILRTERFMYCIFSFKSRQEAMRLYDSAKRSGVLVSIISTPKFVYSGCGLSVKTDIEGYQSLYNVFVSMRFSSFLGAFKVRNDRSGLHSERIL
;
A
#
# COMPACT_ATOMS: atom_id res chain seq x y z
N MET A 1 19.74 9.72 31.25
CA MET A 1 18.55 8.87 31.02
C MET A 1 17.99 9.02 29.58
N TYR A 2 18.84 9.12 28.53
CA TYR A 2 18.40 9.33 27.13
C TYR A 2 18.84 8.21 26.16
N GLN A 3 19.63 7.24 26.61
CA GLN A 3 20.23 6.21 25.73
C GLN A 3 19.30 5.01 25.45
N VAL A 4 18.34 4.70 26.33
CA VAL A 4 17.50 3.49 26.23
C VAL A 4 16.36 3.67 25.21
N ALA A 5 15.84 4.89 25.04
CA ALA A 5 14.73 5.17 24.13
C ALA A 5 15.13 5.08 22.64
N VAL A 6 16.39 5.41 22.32
CA VAL A 6 16.90 5.34 20.94
C VAL A 6 17.07 3.88 20.50
N PHE A 7 17.50 3.02 21.42
CA PHE A 7 17.68 1.59 21.15
C PHE A 7 16.35 0.90 20.82
N PHE A 8 15.27 1.26 21.51
CA PHE A 8 13.93 0.76 21.22
C PHE A 8 13.39 1.18 19.84
N ARG A 9 13.67 2.42 19.40
CA ARG A 9 13.29 2.88 18.05
C ARG A 9 14.09 2.16 16.97
N ILE A 10 15.36 1.86 17.21
CA ILE A 10 16.20 1.11 16.26
C ILE A 10 15.72 -0.34 16.13
N ILE A 11 15.37 -0.99 17.25
CA ILE A 11 14.82 -2.36 17.23
C ILE A 11 13.49 -2.41 16.46
N GLN A 12 12.58 -1.46 16.70
CA GLN A 12 11.33 -1.34 15.94
C GLN A 12 11.59 -1.12 14.43
N TYR A 13 12.59 -0.32 14.08
CA TYR A 13 12.96 -0.06 12.69
C TYR A 13 13.59 -1.28 12.00
N ILE A 14 14.39 -2.06 12.73
CA ILE A 14 14.98 -3.32 12.26
C ILE A 14 13.89 -4.40 12.11
N ILE A 15 12.96 -4.52 13.06
CA ILE A 15 11.82 -5.45 12.95
C ILE A 15 10.93 -5.07 11.74
N PHE A 16 10.72 -3.78 11.50
CA PHE A 16 10.00 -3.29 10.32
C PHE A 16 10.75 -3.60 9.01
N TYR A 17 12.08 -3.42 9.00
CA TYR A 17 12.91 -3.73 7.84
C TYR A 17 12.99 -5.23 7.56
N ILE A 18 13.05 -6.06 8.61
CA ILE A 18 13.02 -7.52 8.50
C ILE A 18 11.64 -7.99 8.00
N ASN A 19 10.53 -7.47 8.53
CA ASN A 19 9.19 -7.82 8.04
C ASN A 19 9.02 -7.46 6.55
N CYS A 20 9.42 -6.25 6.15
CA CYS A 20 9.38 -5.79 4.75
C CYS A 20 10.30 -6.61 3.81
N ASN A 21 11.34 -7.25 4.35
CA ASN A 21 12.23 -8.14 3.59
C ASN A 21 11.74 -9.60 3.56
N ILE A 22 11.08 -10.07 4.62
CA ILE A 22 10.37 -11.36 4.64
C ILE A 22 9.26 -11.35 3.58
N ASP A 23 8.54 -10.23 3.39
CA ASP A 23 7.60 -10.05 2.29
C ASP A 23 8.25 -10.23 0.91
N LYS A 24 9.53 -9.84 0.76
CA LYS A 24 10.29 -10.05 -0.50
C LYS A 24 10.78 -11.48 -0.68
N ILE A 25 11.09 -12.18 0.41
CA ILE A 25 11.54 -13.59 0.39
C ILE A 25 10.36 -14.54 0.16
N ILE A 26 9.15 -14.20 0.64
CA ILE A 26 7.92 -14.97 0.39
C ILE A 26 7.44 -14.82 -1.07
N ILE A 27 7.81 -13.75 -1.78
CA ILE A 27 7.45 -13.55 -3.21
C ILE A 27 8.03 -14.65 -4.13
N LEU A 28 9.02 -15.44 -3.69
CA LEU A 28 9.59 -16.54 -4.49
C LEU A 28 8.88 -17.89 -4.31
N ARG A 29 7.84 -17.98 -3.49
CA ARG A 29 7.13 -19.25 -3.25
C ARG A 29 5.63 -19.03 -3.43
N THR A 30 5.08 -19.61 -4.50
CA THR A 30 3.66 -19.84 -4.83
C THR A 30 2.65 -19.65 -3.68
N GLU A 31 2.34 -18.41 -3.32
CA GLU A 31 1.34 -18.08 -2.31
C GLU A 31 0.30 -17.15 -2.94
N ARG A 32 -0.99 -17.47 -2.75
CA ARG A 32 -2.08 -16.62 -3.22
C ARG A 32 -2.01 -15.30 -2.47
N PHE A 33 -1.65 -14.22 -3.14
CA PHE A 33 -1.61 -12.90 -2.50
C PHE A 33 -2.73 -12.02 -3.02
N MET A 34 -3.31 -11.26 -2.10
CA MET A 34 -4.36 -10.30 -2.39
C MET A 34 -3.99 -8.96 -1.77
N TYR A 35 -4.19 -7.88 -2.52
CA TYR A 35 -3.86 -6.54 -2.10
C TYR A 35 -4.81 -5.53 -2.75
N CYS A 36 -4.93 -4.37 -2.14
CA CYS A 36 -5.73 -3.27 -2.65
C CYS A 36 -4.81 -2.15 -3.13
N ILE A 37 -5.19 -1.50 -4.23
CA ILE A 37 -4.47 -0.35 -4.78
C ILE A 37 -5.44 0.81 -4.99
N PHE A 38 -5.03 2.01 -4.58
CA PHE A 38 -5.73 3.26 -4.87
C PHE A 38 -4.96 3.97 -5.98
N SER A 39 -5.58 4.12 -7.14
CA SER A 39 -4.93 4.67 -8.33
C SER A 39 -5.18 6.17 -8.45
N PHE A 40 -4.13 6.91 -8.78
CA PHE A 40 -4.18 8.36 -8.93
C PHE A 40 -3.55 8.80 -10.26
N LYS A 41 -4.14 9.83 -10.86
CA LYS A 41 -3.58 10.53 -12.02
C LYS A 41 -2.46 11.50 -11.60
N SER A 42 -2.48 12.03 -10.38
CA SER A 42 -1.42 12.90 -9.84
C SER A 42 -0.54 12.17 -8.82
N ARG A 43 0.78 12.19 -9.05
CA ARG A 43 1.77 11.64 -8.11
C ARG A 43 1.74 12.36 -6.76
N GLN A 44 1.50 13.66 -6.75
CA GLN A 44 1.45 14.45 -5.52
C GLN A 44 0.26 14.04 -4.64
N GLU A 45 -0.90 13.75 -5.24
CA GLU A 45 -2.07 13.28 -4.48
C GLU A 45 -1.87 11.87 -3.93
N ALA A 46 -1.26 10.96 -4.71
CA ALA A 46 -0.88 9.64 -4.22
C ALA A 46 0.08 9.72 -3.01
N MET A 47 1.09 10.59 -3.09
CA MET A 47 2.02 10.85 -1.98
C MET A 47 1.28 11.41 -0.75
N ARG A 48 0.34 12.34 -0.94
CA ARG A 48 -0.46 12.90 0.17
C ARG A 48 -1.29 11.83 0.89
N LEU A 49 -1.92 10.92 0.14
CA LEU A 49 -2.63 9.80 0.75
C LEU A 49 -1.67 8.89 1.50
N TYR A 50 -0.54 8.52 0.88
CA TYR A 50 0.49 7.69 1.51
C TYR A 50 0.99 8.29 2.84
N ASP A 51 1.33 9.58 2.85
CA ASP A 51 1.81 10.26 4.05
C ASP A 51 0.76 10.29 5.16
N SER A 52 -0.50 10.53 4.80
CA SER A 52 -1.63 10.59 5.75
C SER A 52 -1.97 9.21 6.32
N ALA A 53 -1.96 8.18 5.46
CA ALA A 53 -2.18 6.80 5.85
C ALA A 53 -1.05 6.29 6.76
N LYS A 54 0.20 6.60 6.42
CA LYS A 54 1.37 6.26 7.23
C LYS A 54 1.35 6.94 8.60
N ARG A 55 0.93 8.21 8.70
CA ARG A 55 0.72 8.91 9.98
C ARG A 55 -0.38 8.28 10.82
N SER A 56 -1.37 7.67 10.19
CA SER A 56 -2.48 6.97 10.83
C SER A 56 -2.14 5.53 11.19
N GLY A 57 -0.89 5.09 10.99
CA GLY A 57 -0.43 3.74 11.31
C GLY A 57 -0.82 2.66 10.30
N VAL A 58 -1.35 3.04 9.13
CA VAL A 58 -1.73 2.09 8.08
C VAL A 58 -0.49 1.64 7.31
N LEU A 59 -0.35 0.33 7.12
CA LEU A 59 0.69 -0.23 6.27
C LEU A 59 0.36 0.03 4.80
N VAL A 60 1.07 1.01 4.24
CA VAL A 60 0.92 1.44 2.85
C VAL A 60 2.27 1.45 2.14
N SER A 61 2.23 1.22 0.83
CA SER A 61 3.39 1.30 -0.06
C SER A 61 3.01 2.02 -1.34
N ILE A 62 3.97 2.68 -1.96
CA ILE A 62 3.76 3.35 -3.25
C ILE A 62 4.28 2.44 -4.35
N ILE A 63 3.43 2.15 -5.33
CA ILE A 63 3.76 1.36 -6.51
C ILE A 63 3.45 2.15 -7.78
N SER A 64 4.14 1.83 -8.88
CA SER A 64 3.70 2.27 -10.19
C SER A 64 2.38 1.55 -10.55
N THR A 65 1.43 2.27 -11.15
CA THR A 65 0.18 1.65 -11.59
C THR A 65 0.51 0.54 -12.59
N PRO A 66 0.19 -0.74 -12.28
CA PRO A 66 0.56 -1.85 -13.16
C PRO A 66 -0.16 -1.75 -14.50
N LYS A 67 0.48 -2.19 -15.59
CA LYS A 67 -0.10 -2.13 -16.95
C LYS A 67 -1.45 -2.83 -17.09
N PHE A 68 -1.75 -3.83 -16.27
CA PHE A 68 -3.06 -4.52 -16.28
C PHE A 68 -4.20 -3.68 -15.69
N VAL A 69 -3.88 -2.65 -14.91
CA VAL A 69 -4.84 -1.64 -14.40
C VAL A 69 -4.64 -0.38 -15.24
N TYR A 70 -5.16 -0.37 -16.47
CA TYR A 70 -5.07 0.76 -17.40
C TYR A 70 -5.83 1.98 -16.84
N SER A 71 -5.17 2.75 -15.98
CA SER A 71 -5.73 3.95 -15.34
C SER A 71 -4.58 4.94 -15.08
N GLY A 72 -4.28 5.78 -16.08
CA GLY A 72 -3.58 7.09 -16.01
C GLY A 72 -2.29 7.30 -15.16
N CYS A 73 -1.29 7.95 -15.77
CA CYS A 73 -0.16 8.75 -15.21
C CYS A 73 0.72 8.23 -14.04
N GLY A 74 0.47 7.06 -13.46
CA GLY A 74 1.54 6.17 -13.00
C GLY A 74 1.93 6.18 -11.52
N LEU A 75 1.02 6.37 -10.58
CA LEU A 75 1.26 6.02 -9.17
C LEU A 75 0.00 5.48 -8.50
N SER A 76 0.17 4.43 -7.70
CA SER A 76 -0.90 3.85 -6.88
C SER A 76 -0.41 3.61 -5.45
N VAL A 77 -1.29 3.80 -4.48
CA VAL A 77 -1.03 3.45 -3.07
C VAL A 77 -1.53 2.04 -2.84
N LYS A 78 -0.62 1.11 -2.57
CA LYS A 78 -0.89 -0.29 -2.25
C LYS A 78 -1.02 -0.47 -0.74
N THR A 79 -2.02 -1.23 -0.34
CA THR A 79 -2.21 -1.73 1.03
C THR A 79 -2.64 -3.21 0.97
N ASP A 80 -2.54 -3.90 2.10
CA ASP A 80 -3.11 -5.23 2.27
C ASP A 80 -4.65 -5.15 2.34
N ILE A 81 -5.33 -6.31 2.32
CA ILE A 81 -6.79 -6.31 2.46
C ILE A 81 -7.21 -5.78 3.83
N GLU A 82 -6.45 -6.12 4.87
CA GLU A 82 -6.75 -5.76 6.25
C GLU A 82 -6.68 -4.24 6.47
N GLY A 83 -5.71 -3.57 5.85
CA GLY A 83 -5.52 -2.13 5.86
C GLY A 83 -6.44 -1.36 4.92
N TYR A 84 -7.21 -2.03 4.04
CA TYR A 84 -8.12 -1.37 3.11
C TYR A 84 -9.11 -0.45 3.81
N GLN A 85 -9.78 -0.93 4.86
CA GLN A 85 -10.80 -0.14 5.55
C GLN A 85 -10.19 1.11 6.22
N SER A 86 -9.02 0.94 6.82
CA SER A 86 -8.28 2.04 7.45
C SER A 86 -7.81 3.05 6.41
N LEU A 87 -7.29 2.59 5.27
CA LEU A 87 -6.90 3.45 4.15
C LEU A 87 -8.10 4.17 3.54
N TYR A 88 -9.24 3.49 3.41
CA TYR A 88 -10.49 4.06 2.92
C TYR A 88 -10.99 5.17 3.85
N ASN A 89 -10.94 4.98 5.17
CA ASN A 89 -11.33 6.01 6.13
C ASN A 89 -10.45 7.27 6.01
N VAL A 90 -9.14 7.10 5.81
CA VAL A 90 -8.22 8.22 5.52
C VAL A 90 -8.50 8.84 4.15
N PHE A 91 -8.84 8.02 3.17
CA PHE A 91 -9.18 8.48 1.83
C PHE A 91 -10.45 9.36 1.83
N VAL A 92 -11.51 8.93 2.52
CA VAL A 92 -12.80 9.66 2.61
C VAL A 92 -12.67 10.96 3.40
N SER A 93 -11.78 11.04 4.39
CA SER A 93 -11.52 12.29 5.12
C SER A 93 -10.75 13.33 4.30
N MET A 94 -10.23 12.92 3.13
CA MET A 94 -9.49 13.77 2.20
C MET A 94 -10.27 13.93 0.89
N ARG A 95 -10.05 15.05 0.20
CA ARG A 95 -10.61 15.27 -1.15
C ARG A 95 -9.50 15.15 -2.18
N PHE A 96 -9.62 14.15 -3.06
CA PHE A 96 -8.69 13.91 -4.16
C PHE A 96 -9.38 14.16 -5.49
N SER A 97 -8.79 15.03 -6.30
CA SER A 97 -9.34 15.39 -7.63
C SER A 97 -8.85 14.44 -8.73
N SER A 98 -7.73 13.77 -8.48
CA SER A 98 -7.04 12.90 -9.43
C SER A 98 -7.24 11.41 -9.14
N PHE A 99 -8.12 11.07 -8.19
CA PHE A 99 -8.45 9.69 -7.88
C PHE A 99 -9.13 9.02 -9.09
N LEU A 100 -8.58 7.89 -9.53
CA LEU A 100 -9.07 7.14 -10.68
C LEU A 100 -9.95 5.96 -10.29
N GLY A 101 -9.72 5.40 -9.11
CA GLY A 101 -10.43 4.23 -8.61
C GLY A 101 -9.59 3.40 -7.65
N ALA A 102 -10.26 2.52 -6.91
CA ALA A 102 -9.61 1.52 -6.08
C ALA A 102 -9.80 0.13 -6.68
N PHE A 103 -8.75 -0.68 -6.67
CA PHE A 103 -8.74 -2.00 -7.28
C PHE A 103 -8.26 -3.04 -6.28
N LYS A 104 -9.02 -4.14 -6.18
CA LYS A 104 -8.58 -5.37 -5.52
C LYS A 104 -7.81 -6.19 -6.52
N VAL A 105 -6.56 -6.52 -6.21
CA VAL A 105 -5.76 -7.42 -7.03
C VAL A 105 -5.58 -8.73 -6.27
N ARG A 106 -5.94 -9.83 -6.92
CA ARG A 106 -5.79 -11.20 -6.42
C ARG A 106 -4.89 -11.94 -7.39
N ASN A 107 -3.82 -12.55 -6.89
CA ASN A 107 -3.04 -13.52 -7.63
C ASN A 107 -3.43 -14.92 -7.16
N ASP A 108 -3.94 -15.74 -8.07
CA ASP A 108 -4.23 -17.15 -7.81
C ASP A 108 -3.46 -18.06 -8.79
N ARG A 109 -3.75 -19.37 -8.77
CA ARG A 109 -3.08 -20.33 -9.68
C ARG A 109 -3.52 -20.16 -11.14
N SER A 110 -4.63 -19.47 -11.38
CA SER A 110 -5.25 -19.26 -12.69
C SER A 110 -4.79 -17.96 -13.34
N GLY A 111 -4.32 -17.00 -12.54
CA GLY A 111 -3.65 -15.80 -13.01
C GLY A 111 -3.82 -14.61 -12.08
N LEU A 112 -3.52 -13.43 -12.62
CA LEU A 112 -3.69 -12.16 -11.91
C LEU A 112 -5.07 -11.59 -12.24
N HIS A 113 -5.93 -11.50 -11.24
CA HIS A 113 -7.27 -10.94 -11.33
C HIS A 113 -7.32 -9.58 -10.65
N SER A 114 -7.86 -8.58 -11.34
CA SER A 114 -8.11 -7.25 -10.78
C SER A 114 -9.59 -6.89 -10.87
N GLU A 115 -10.16 -6.47 -9.76
CA GLU A 115 -11.56 -6.05 -9.64
C GLU A 115 -11.60 -4.61 -9.13
N ARG A 116 -12.41 -3.75 -9.76
CA ARG A 116 -12.61 -2.38 -9.28
C ARG A 116 -13.60 -2.40 -8.10
N ILE A 117 -13.21 -1.80 -6.99
CA ILE A 117 -14.04 -1.69 -5.77
C ILE A 117 -14.65 -0.29 -5.65
N LEU A 118 -13.95 0.74 -6.13
CA LEU A 118 -14.36 2.16 -6.11
C LEU A 118 -14.06 2.83 -7.45
#